data_AF-A0A7G2IZ58-F1
#
_entry.id   AF-A0A7G2IZ58-F1
#
_cell.length_a   1.000
_cell.length_b   1.000
_cell.length_c   1.000
_cell.angle_alpha   90.00
_cell.angle_beta   90.00
_cell.angle_gamma   90.00
#
_symmetry.space_group_name_H-M   'P 1'
#
loop_
_entity.id
_entity.type
_entity.pdbx_description
1 polymer ?
#
loop_
_entity_poly.entity_id
_entity_poly.type
_entity_poly.pdbx_seq_one_letter_code
_entity_poly.pdbx_strand_id
1 'polypeptide(L)' 'MQVMPAQQAKNQFGDLLMKVQREPVEISKHGKRVAVVISPEEYDQF' A
#
# COMPACT_ATOMS: atom_id res chain seq x y z
N MET A 1 -4.99 8.39 -3.00
CA MET A 1 -3.88 7.68 -2.33
C MET A 1 -4.27 7.44 -0.89
N GLN A 2 -4.35 6.18 -0.46
CA GLN A 2 -4.63 5.81 0.93
C GLN A 2 -3.34 5.69 1.74
N VAL A 3 -3.39 5.95 3.06
CA VAL A 3 -2.27 5.69 3.97
C VAL A 3 -2.66 4.57 4.94
N MET A 4 -1.81 3.54 5.03
CA MET A 4 -2.00 2.39 5.90
C MET A 4 -0.79 2.22 6.84
N PRO A 5 -0.99 2.12 8.16
CA PRO A 5 0.09 1.78 9.08
C PRO A 5 0.69 0.40 8.79
N ALA A 6 2.01 0.25 8.94
CA ALA A 6 2.73 -0.99 8.66
C ALA A 6 2.19 -2.20 9.45
N GLN A 7 1.74 -1.99 10.68
CA GLN A 7 1.13 -3.04 11.48
C GLN A 7 -0.23 -3.49 10.90
N GLN A 8 -1.03 -2.56 10.38
CA GLN A 8 -2.29 -2.88 9.70
C GLN A 8 -2.02 -3.58 8.37
N ALA A 9 -1.06 -3.12 7.58
CA ALA A 9 -0.64 -3.75 6.32
C ALA A 9 -0.23 -5.21 6.51
N LYS A 10 0.54 -5.51 7.57
CA LYS A 10 0.91 -6.88 7.93
C LYS A 10 -0.29 -7.72 8.34
N ASN A 11 -1.18 -7.17 9.16
CA ASN A 11 -2.31 -7.91 9.73
C ASN A 11 -3.49 -8.08 8.75
N GLN A 12 -3.64 -7.17 7.78
CA GLN A 12 -4.72 -7.11 6.80
C GLN A 12 -4.16 -7.14 5.37
N PHE A 13 -3.21 -8.05 5.13
CA PHE A 13 -2.49 -8.10 3.86
C PHE A 13 -3.44 -8.35 2.67
N GLY A 14 -4.47 -9.18 2.83
CA GLY A 14 -5.49 -9.39 1.79
C GLY A 14 -6.22 -8.11 1.40
N ASP A 15 -6.66 -7.31 2.38
CA ASP A 15 -7.31 -6.03 2.12
C ASP A 15 -6.36 -5.02 1.47
N LEU A 16 -5.08 -5.02 1.87
CA LEU A 16 -4.06 -4.21 1.21
C LEU A 16 -3.97 -4.57 -0.28
N LEU A 17 -3.87 -5.85 -0.62
CA LEU A 17 -3.80 -6.29 -2.02
C LEU A 17 -5.03 -5.84 -2.82
N MET A 18 -6.22 -5.91 -2.24
CA MET A 18 -7.46 -5.45 -2.90
C MET A 18 -7.51 -3.94 -3.10
N LYS A 19 -7.01 -3.15 -2.14
CA LYS A 19 -6.95 -1.68 -2.25
C LYS A 19 -5.98 -1.22 -3.31
N VAL A 20 -4.81 -1.86 -3.37
CA VAL A 20 -3.73 -1.53 -4.31
C VAL A 20 -4.15 -1.67 -5.78
N GLN A 21 -5.13 -2.53 -6.09
CA GLN A 21 -5.68 -2.64 -7.46
C GLN A 21 -6.45 -1.40 -7.92
N ARG A 22 -6.88 -0.53 -6.98
CA ARG A 22 -7.71 0.64 -7.28
C ARG A 22 -6.91 1.94 -7.21
N GLU A 23 -5.99 2.03 -6.26
CA GLU A 23 -5.13 3.19 -6.08
C GLU A 23 -3.86 2.84 -5.29
N PRO A 24 -2.77 3.61 -5.45
CA PRO A 24 -1.58 3.49 -4.63
C PRO A 24 -1.88 3.60 -3.12
N VAL A 25 -1.25 2.73 -2.34
CA VAL A 25 -1.33 2.72 -0.88
C VAL A 25 0.04 3.04 -0.28
N GLU A 26 0.11 4.13 0.46
CA GLU A 26 1.26 4.48 1.28
C GLU A 26 1.31 3.61 2.54
N ILE A 27 2.49 3.08 2.86
CA ILE A 27 2.73 2.42 4.14
C ILE A 27 3.47 3.39 5.08
N SER A 28 2.92 3.60 6.27
CA SER A 28 3.52 4.43 7.31
C SER A 28 3.99 3.61 8.53
N LYS A 29 5.11 4.00 9.15
CA LYS A 29 5.62 3.41 10.38
C LYS A 29 6.00 4.53 11.36
N HIS A 30 5.38 4.54 12.54
CA HIS A 30 5.55 5.60 13.55
C HIS A 30 5.37 7.01 12.95
N GLY A 31 4.36 7.19 12.10
CA GLY A 31 4.06 8.47 11.44
C GLY A 31 4.99 8.84 10.27
N LYS A 32 6.01 8.04 9.96
CA LYS A 32 6.89 8.26 8.81
C LYS A 32 6.44 7.40 7.62
N ARG A 33 6.43 8.00 6.43
CA ARG A 33 6.26 7.27 5.16
C ARG A 33 7.46 6.33 4.96
N VAL A 34 7.20 5.05 4.70
CA VAL A 34 8.26 4.04 4.53
C VAL A 34 8.17 3.25 3.23
N ALA A 35 6.98 3.15 2.63
CA ALA A 35 6.81 2.51 1.31
C ALA A 35 5.55 3.04 0.60
N VAL A 36 5.45 2.74 -0.69
CA VAL A 36 4.21 2.82 -1.46
C VAL A 36 4.04 1.49 -2.16
N VAL A 37 2.82 0.96 -2.14
CA VAL A 37 2.45 -0.23 -2.90
C VAL A 37 1.51 0.21 -4.01
N ILE A 38 1.81 -0.21 -5.23
CA ILE A 38 1.05 0.05 -6.45
C ILE A 38 0.67 -1.28 -7.11
N SER A 39 -0.31 -1.26 -8.02
CA SER A 39 -0.70 -2.48 -8.73
C SER A 39 0.42 -2.93 -9.68
N PRO A 40 0.49 -4.21 -10.04
CA PRO A 40 1.44 -4.68 -11.04
C PRO A 40 1.30 -3.93 -12.38
N GLU A 41 0.08 -3.66 -12.82
CA GLU A 41 -0.19 -2.93 -14.07
C GLU A 41 0.33 -1.49 -14.02
N GLU A 42 0.26 -0.84 -12.86
CA GLU A 42 0.85 0.49 -12.65
C GLU A 42 2.38 0.40 -12.61
N TYR A 43 2.94 -0.64 -11.98
CA TYR A 43 4.39 -0.86 -11.95
C TYR A 43 4.97 -1.10 -13.35
N ASP A 44 4.32 -1.93 -14.15
CA ASP A 44 4.76 -2.31 -15.51
C ASP A 44 4.71 -1.15 -16.51
N GLN A 45 4.07 -0.03 -16.16
CA GLN A 45 4.03 1.19 -16.98
C GLN A 45 5.23 2.12 -16.76
N PHE A 46 6.11 1.83 -15.79
CA PHE A 46 7.36 2.55 -15.54
C PHE A 46 8.55 1.90 -16.23
#